data_AF-A0A4V2A419-F1
#
_entry.id   AF-A0A4V2A419-F1
#
_cell.length_a   1.000
_cell.length_b   1.000
_cell.length_c   1.000
_cell.angle_alpha   90.00
_cell.angle_beta   90.00
_cell.angle_gamma   90.00
#
_symmetry.space_group_name_H-M   'P 1'
#
loop_
_entity.id
_entity.type
_entity.pdbx_description
1 polymer ?
#
loop_
_entity_poly.entity_id
_entity_poly.type
_entity_poly.pdbx_seq_one_letter_code
_entity_poly.pdbx_strand_id
1 'polypeptide(L)'
;MLKSAVLKHFSLLFTFTCCLVLIAAAQQNNFSLVIHPAGKDTGFTAGTLALKNSFNNSLEARKYAEALPQLLASKGYPAASVDSSWEDSSSIHVWLYTGPKYSWVQLSVSGIDKAALSAAGYMEKNFAGKPVNLSQLQLLQQRVLNHYEKTGYPFATVYLDSIQLEEDKMLATLKAERGVLYHIDSIRLIGNVKLNKNFLQRYLDIKNGSIYNKEKLEQVDKRILELPFLSSLQASDVSMLGSGSILNIYAAPKKSSQVNFLVGFLPASGDSKKLQVTGDVNLDLKNLLGAAEEILVKWQQLQPKSPRLNLGFSKPYIFNSPFGINFLFDLFKKDSNFLQINAQAGVQFNLSANQNGK
;
A
#
# COMPACT_ATOMS: atom_id res chain seq x y z
N MET A 1 15.24 -61.82 31.55
CA MET A 1 14.57 -62.25 30.32
C MET A 1 13.54 -61.20 29.91
N LEU A 2 13.98 -60.16 29.20
CA LEU A 2 13.12 -59.10 28.66
C LEU A 2 13.43 -59.00 27.17
N LYS A 3 12.57 -59.57 26.31
CA LYS A 3 12.54 -59.34 24.86
C LYS A 3 11.36 -60.14 24.29
N SER A 4 10.22 -59.49 24.03
CA SER A 4 9.25 -59.88 22.96
C SER A 4 7.94 -59.08 22.91
N ALA A 5 7.71 -58.04 23.73
CA ALA A 5 6.41 -57.36 23.74
C ALA A 5 6.32 -56.03 22.95
N VAL A 6 7.44 -55.42 22.56
CA VAL A 6 7.44 -54.05 21.99
C VAL A 6 7.42 -54.01 20.45
N LEU A 7 7.72 -55.11 19.76
CA LEU A 7 7.90 -55.08 18.29
C LEU A 7 6.61 -55.28 17.47
N LYS A 8 5.50 -55.74 18.06
CA LYS A 8 4.23 -55.99 17.34
C LYS A 8 3.30 -54.78 17.23
N HIS A 9 3.50 -53.75 18.06
CA HIS A 9 2.68 -52.53 17.99
C HIS A 9 3.30 -51.44 17.10
N PHE A 10 4.57 -51.58 16.70
CA PHE A 10 5.23 -50.59 15.84
C PHE A 10 5.04 -50.86 14.33
N SER A 11 4.81 -52.12 13.91
CA SER A 11 4.54 -52.44 12.50
C SER A 11 3.08 -52.17 12.10
N LEU A 12 2.15 -52.16 13.06
CA LEU A 12 0.74 -51.83 12.81
C LEU A 12 0.51 -50.31 12.69
N LEU A 13 1.34 -49.49 13.37
CA LEU A 13 1.22 -48.03 13.28
C LEU A 13 1.78 -47.47 11.96
N PHE A 14 2.82 -48.10 11.40
CA PHE A 14 3.46 -47.65 10.15
C PHE A 14 2.69 -48.07 8.89
N THR A 15 1.94 -49.18 8.95
CA THR A 15 1.07 -49.62 7.84
C THR A 15 -0.25 -48.84 7.79
N PHE A 16 -0.71 -48.29 8.93
CA PHE A 16 -1.89 -47.42 8.94
C PHE A 16 -1.57 -45.96 8.55
N THR A 17 -0.34 -45.48 8.77
CA THR A 17 0.09 -44.16 8.29
C THR A 17 0.50 -44.15 6.81
N CYS A 18 0.94 -45.28 6.25
CA CYS A 18 1.24 -45.37 4.82
C CYS A 18 -0.03 -45.51 3.94
N CYS A 19 -1.13 -46.02 4.50
CA CYS A 19 -2.42 -46.12 3.80
C CYS A 19 -3.27 -44.83 3.87
N LEU A 20 -2.95 -43.90 4.77
CA LEU A 20 -3.65 -42.61 4.89
C LEU A 20 -2.95 -41.47 4.12
N VAL A 21 -1.77 -41.71 3.56
CA VAL A 21 -1.00 -40.73 2.77
C VAL A 21 -1.10 -40.97 1.24
N LEU A 22 -1.86 -41.98 0.81
CA LEU A 22 -2.03 -42.33 -0.61
C LEU A 22 -3.43 -42.10 -1.20
N ILE A 23 -4.34 -41.42 -0.48
CA ILE A 23 -5.64 -40.94 -1.04
C ILE A 23 -5.74 -39.40 -1.00
N ALA A 24 -4.61 -38.72 -0.85
CA ALA A 24 -4.46 -37.36 -1.37
C ALA A 24 -3.68 -37.40 -2.69
N ALA A 25 -4.01 -38.36 -3.56
CA ALA A 25 -4.03 -38.01 -4.98
C ALA A 25 -5.03 -36.85 -5.04
N ALA A 26 -4.52 -35.62 -5.12
CA ALA A 26 -5.32 -34.48 -5.50
C ALA A 26 -6.04 -34.92 -6.77
N GLN A 27 -7.31 -35.28 -6.63
CA GLN A 27 -8.15 -35.62 -7.76
C GLN A 27 -8.18 -34.32 -8.53
N GLN A 28 -7.36 -34.24 -9.58
CA GLN A 28 -7.35 -33.14 -10.51
C GLN A 28 -8.64 -33.31 -11.32
N ASN A 29 -9.77 -33.07 -10.65
CA ASN A 29 -11.08 -33.02 -11.26
C ASN A 29 -11.05 -31.77 -12.11
N ASN A 30 -10.69 -31.96 -13.38
CA ASN A 30 -10.86 -30.96 -14.42
C ASN A 30 -12.34 -30.60 -14.44
N PHE A 31 -12.65 -29.48 -13.80
CA PHE A 31 -13.99 -28.94 -13.72
C PHE A 31 -14.25 -28.16 -14.99
N SER A 32 -15.28 -28.53 -15.75
CA SER A 32 -15.49 -28.00 -17.10
C SER A 32 -16.51 -26.87 -17.12
N LEU A 33 -16.35 -25.92 -18.06
CA LEU A 33 -17.35 -24.89 -18.35
C LEU A 33 -18.09 -25.24 -19.63
N VAL A 34 -19.41 -25.36 -19.53
CA VAL A 34 -20.32 -25.63 -20.65
C VAL A 34 -21.13 -24.37 -20.92
N ILE A 35 -21.03 -23.83 -22.13
CA ILE A 35 -21.71 -22.60 -22.52
C ILE A 35 -22.88 -22.94 -23.42
N HIS A 36 -24.07 -22.53 -23.01
CA HIS A 36 -25.30 -22.59 -23.79
C HIS A 36 -25.57 -21.21 -24.39
N PRO A 37 -25.59 -21.06 -25.73
CA PRO A 37 -25.87 -19.77 -26.34
C PRO A 37 -27.33 -19.37 -26.10
N ALA A 38 -27.53 -18.15 -25.56
CA ALA A 38 -28.83 -17.50 -25.51
C ALA A 38 -28.92 -16.50 -26.67
N GLY A 39 -29.97 -16.56 -27.50
CA GLY A 39 -30.25 -15.59 -28.57
C GLY A 39 -30.46 -16.17 -29.97
N LYS A 40 -30.94 -15.32 -30.90
CA LYS A 40 -31.22 -15.67 -32.31
C LYS A 40 -30.00 -15.67 -33.23
N ASP A 41 -28.87 -15.09 -32.80
CA ASP A 41 -27.66 -15.01 -33.60
C ASP A 41 -26.83 -16.30 -33.47
N THR A 42 -26.98 -17.15 -34.47
CA THR A 42 -26.32 -18.45 -34.65
C THR A 42 -24.83 -18.37 -35.00
N GLY A 43 -24.19 -17.18 -34.89
CA GLY A 43 -22.76 -16.98 -35.12
C GLY A 43 -21.84 -17.32 -33.94
N PHE A 44 -22.40 -17.66 -32.77
CA PHE A 44 -21.62 -17.99 -31.58
C PHE A 44 -20.94 -19.35 -31.72
N THR A 45 -19.60 -19.35 -31.84
CA THR A 45 -18.78 -20.55 -31.62
C THR A 45 -17.80 -20.28 -30.48
N ALA A 46 -17.94 -20.97 -29.34
CA ALA A 46 -17.06 -20.77 -28.18
C ALA A 46 -15.55 -20.90 -28.52
N GLY A 47 -15.21 -21.63 -29.59
CA GLY A 47 -13.85 -21.77 -30.12
C GLY A 47 -13.27 -20.52 -30.78
N THR A 48 -14.06 -19.65 -31.40
CA THR A 48 -13.55 -18.40 -32.04
C THR A 48 -13.16 -17.32 -31.03
N LEU A 49 -13.70 -17.40 -29.81
CA LEU A 49 -13.42 -16.44 -28.73
C LEU A 49 -12.33 -16.92 -27.76
N ALA A 50 -11.73 -18.10 -27.99
CA ALA A 50 -10.68 -18.70 -27.17
C ALA A 50 -11.00 -18.67 -25.66
N LEU A 51 -12.22 -19.10 -25.30
CA LEU A 51 -12.67 -19.15 -23.91
C LEU A 51 -12.09 -20.39 -23.20
N LYS A 52 -11.65 -20.21 -21.96
CA LYS A 52 -11.18 -21.32 -21.11
C LYS A 52 -12.36 -22.22 -20.74
N ASN A 53 -12.20 -23.53 -20.93
CA ASN A 53 -13.25 -24.54 -20.74
C ASN A 53 -12.93 -25.59 -19.67
N SER A 54 -11.76 -25.53 -19.03
CA SER A 54 -11.31 -26.48 -18.00
C SER A 54 -10.60 -25.74 -16.86
N PHE A 55 -10.92 -26.11 -15.61
CA PHE A 55 -10.47 -25.46 -14.38
C PHE A 55 -10.05 -26.50 -13.35
N ASN A 56 -9.20 -26.10 -12.39
CA ASN A 56 -8.70 -27.01 -11.36
C ASN A 56 -9.76 -27.35 -10.29
N ASN A 57 -10.76 -26.48 -10.11
CA ASN A 57 -11.81 -26.59 -9.11
C ASN A 57 -13.03 -25.76 -9.53
N SER A 58 -14.19 -26.01 -8.89
CA SER A 58 -15.43 -25.31 -9.21
C SER A 58 -15.40 -23.82 -8.84
N LEU A 59 -14.65 -23.42 -7.81
CA LEU A 59 -14.52 -22.01 -7.42
C LEU A 59 -13.86 -21.18 -8.54
N GLU A 60 -12.80 -21.69 -9.17
CA GLU A 60 -12.16 -21.07 -10.33
C GLU A 60 -13.11 -20.98 -11.52
N ALA A 61 -13.84 -22.06 -11.81
CA ALA A 61 -14.80 -22.11 -12.92
C ALA A 61 -15.94 -21.11 -12.72
N ARG A 62 -16.47 -21.02 -11.50
CA ARG A 62 -17.50 -20.05 -11.12
C ARG A 62 -17.01 -18.61 -11.22
N LYS A 63 -15.82 -18.30 -10.68
CA LYS A 63 -15.21 -16.97 -10.82
C LYS A 63 -15.03 -16.57 -12.27
N TYR A 64 -14.63 -17.52 -13.12
CA TYR A 64 -14.50 -17.27 -14.55
C TYR A 64 -15.84 -17.05 -15.23
N ALA A 65 -16.87 -17.85 -14.91
CA ALA A 65 -18.23 -17.68 -15.42
C ALA A 65 -18.82 -16.31 -15.05
N GLU A 66 -18.63 -15.86 -13.81
CA GLU A 66 -19.03 -14.52 -13.35
C GLU A 66 -18.28 -13.40 -14.09
N ALA A 67 -17.03 -13.65 -14.52
CA ALA A 67 -16.21 -12.69 -15.27
C ALA A 67 -16.43 -12.71 -16.79
N LEU A 68 -17.21 -13.65 -17.33
CA LEU A 68 -17.43 -13.80 -18.78
C LEU A 68 -17.98 -12.54 -19.46
N PRO A 69 -19.01 -11.85 -18.93
CA PRO A 69 -19.52 -10.62 -19.53
C PRO A 69 -18.44 -9.56 -19.68
N GLN A 70 -17.64 -9.34 -18.64
CA GLN A 70 -16.55 -8.37 -18.65
C GLN A 70 -15.44 -8.75 -19.65
N LEU A 71 -15.10 -10.05 -19.73
CA LEU A 71 -14.14 -10.55 -20.70
C LEU A 71 -14.62 -10.32 -22.13
N LEU A 72 -15.89 -10.61 -22.42
CA LEU A 72 -16.48 -10.42 -23.76
C LEU A 72 -16.60 -8.94 -24.12
N ALA A 73 -16.96 -8.10 -23.16
CA ALA A 73 -16.93 -6.65 -23.28
C ALA A 73 -15.54 -6.09 -23.62
N SER A 74 -14.46 -6.74 -23.17
CA SER A 74 -13.09 -6.38 -23.56
C SER A 74 -12.74 -6.79 -25.00
N LYS A 75 -13.52 -7.69 -25.62
CA LYS A 75 -13.31 -8.25 -26.97
C LYS A 75 -14.22 -7.65 -28.05
N GLY A 76 -15.04 -6.65 -27.73
CA GLY A 76 -15.99 -6.07 -28.69
C GLY A 76 -17.46 -6.38 -28.44
N TYR A 77 -17.80 -7.12 -27.38
CA TYR A 77 -19.17 -7.56 -27.09
C TYR A 77 -19.71 -6.87 -25.82
N PRO A 78 -20.01 -5.56 -25.87
CA PRO A 78 -20.45 -4.79 -24.72
C PRO A 78 -21.82 -5.20 -24.17
N ALA A 79 -22.66 -5.83 -25.00
CA ALA A 79 -23.99 -6.31 -24.63
C ALA A 79 -24.00 -7.74 -24.06
N ALA A 80 -22.82 -8.36 -23.88
CA ALA A 80 -22.75 -9.72 -23.39
C ALA A 80 -23.28 -9.83 -21.95
N SER A 81 -24.11 -10.84 -21.68
CA SER A 81 -24.67 -11.14 -20.36
C SER A 81 -24.69 -12.63 -20.10
N VAL A 82 -24.61 -12.99 -18.82
CA VAL A 82 -24.93 -14.34 -18.35
C VAL A 82 -26.32 -14.29 -17.76
N ASP A 83 -27.26 -15.02 -18.37
CA ASP A 83 -28.66 -14.98 -17.97
C ASP A 83 -28.92 -15.90 -16.77
N SER A 84 -28.32 -17.09 -16.80
CA SER A 84 -28.36 -18.02 -15.68
C SER A 84 -27.16 -18.97 -15.71
N SER A 85 -26.81 -19.48 -14.53
CA SER A 85 -25.74 -20.47 -14.37
C SER A 85 -26.13 -21.50 -13.32
N TRP A 86 -25.76 -22.76 -13.55
CA TRP A 86 -25.92 -23.84 -12.58
C TRP A 86 -24.71 -24.75 -12.59
N GLU A 87 -24.52 -25.50 -11.50
CA GLU A 87 -23.34 -26.32 -11.26
C GLU A 87 -23.75 -27.77 -11.03
N ASP A 88 -22.98 -28.72 -11.57
CA ASP A 88 -23.05 -30.14 -11.25
C ASP A 88 -21.74 -30.60 -10.55
N SER A 89 -21.54 -31.91 -10.35
CA SER A 89 -20.36 -32.44 -9.65
C SER A 89 -19.02 -32.26 -10.39
N SER A 90 -19.05 -31.87 -11.66
CA SER A 90 -17.91 -31.85 -12.58
C SER A 90 -17.91 -30.69 -13.59
N SER A 91 -18.99 -29.93 -13.68
CA SER A 91 -19.17 -28.88 -14.66
C SER A 91 -20.04 -27.72 -14.17
N ILE A 92 -19.78 -26.53 -14.71
CA ILE A 92 -20.66 -25.36 -14.59
C ILE A 92 -21.25 -25.07 -15.96
N HIS A 93 -22.57 -24.92 -16.00
CA HIS A 93 -23.32 -24.59 -17.19
C HIS A 93 -23.75 -23.13 -17.13
N VAL A 94 -23.61 -22.42 -18.25
CA VAL A 94 -23.90 -20.98 -18.33
C VAL A 94 -24.71 -20.68 -19.58
N TRP A 95 -25.87 -20.03 -19.43
CA TRP A 95 -26.58 -19.40 -20.53
C TRP A 95 -25.96 -18.04 -20.81
N LEU A 96 -25.31 -17.92 -21.97
CA LEU A 96 -24.55 -16.74 -22.35
C LEU A 96 -25.20 -16.08 -23.57
N TYR A 97 -25.66 -14.85 -23.38
CA TYR A 97 -25.97 -13.93 -24.46
C TYR A 97 -24.71 -13.15 -24.80
N THR A 98 -24.29 -13.13 -26.06
CA THR A 98 -23.08 -12.40 -26.49
C THR A 98 -23.39 -11.05 -27.11
N GLY A 99 -24.52 -10.94 -27.82
CA GLY A 99 -24.88 -9.76 -28.59
C GLY A 99 -23.95 -9.49 -29.78
N PRO A 100 -24.23 -8.43 -30.55
CA PRO A 100 -23.39 -8.04 -31.69
C PRO A 100 -22.02 -7.53 -31.24
N LYS A 101 -21.03 -7.72 -32.12
CA LYS A 101 -19.69 -7.16 -31.94
C LYS A 101 -19.67 -5.73 -32.46
N TYR A 102 -19.33 -4.77 -31.61
CA TYR A 102 -19.25 -3.36 -31.99
C TYR A 102 -17.81 -2.92 -32.26
N SER A 103 -17.66 -2.02 -33.24
CA SER A 103 -16.43 -1.27 -33.51
C SER A 103 -16.68 0.23 -33.35
N TRP A 104 -15.70 0.93 -32.80
CA TRP A 104 -15.75 2.38 -32.70
C TRP A 104 -15.70 3.02 -34.08
N VAL A 105 -16.65 3.90 -34.38
CA VAL A 105 -16.47 4.89 -35.45
C VAL A 105 -15.54 5.97 -34.94
N GLN A 106 -15.91 6.55 -33.79
CA GLN A 106 -15.14 7.57 -33.10
C GLN A 106 -15.49 7.58 -31.60
N LEU A 107 -14.49 7.84 -30.76
CA LEU A 107 -14.68 8.20 -29.36
C LEU A 107 -14.29 9.67 -29.19
N SER A 108 -15.29 10.55 -29.27
CA SER A 108 -15.12 11.99 -29.10
C SER A 108 -14.87 12.34 -27.64
N VAL A 109 -14.29 13.50 -27.38
CA VAL A 109 -14.00 13.99 -26.03
C VAL A 109 -14.58 15.38 -25.85
N SER A 110 -15.23 15.63 -24.71
CA SER A 110 -15.78 16.94 -24.37
C SER A 110 -15.59 17.25 -22.87
N GLY A 111 -15.26 18.49 -22.52
CA GLY A 111 -15.08 18.89 -21.11
C GLY A 111 -13.82 18.31 -20.44
N ILE A 112 -12.88 17.75 -21.20
CA ILE A 112 -11.63 17.20 -20.67
C ILE A 112 -10.45 18.07 -21.09
N ASP A 113 -9.70 18.57 -20.11
CA ASP A 113 -8.52 19.41 -20.33
C ASP A 113 -7.40 18.61 -21.04
N LYS A 114 -6.63 19.27 -21.91
CA LYS A 114 -5.53 18.63 -22.67
C LYS A 114 -4.51 17.92 -21.77
N ALA A 115 -4.22 18.51 -20.60
CA ALA A 115 -3.31 17.91 -19.62
C ALA A 115 -3.82 16.57 -19.09
N ALA A 116 -5.13 16.47 -18.79
CA ALA A 116 -5.76 15.25 -18.34
C ALA A 116 -5.77 14.17 -19.43
N LEU A 117 -6.05 14.55 -20.68
CA LEU A 117 -5.99 13.63 -21.82
C LEU A 117 -4.58 13.09 -22.06
N SER A 118 -3.57 13.97 -22.01
CA SER A 118 -2.17 13.57 -22.15
C SER A 118 -1.74 12.66 -21.02
N ALA A 119 -2.10 12.98 -19.77
CA ALA A 119 -1.76 12.15 -18.60
C ALA A 119 -2.46 10.77 -18.64
N ALA A 120 -3.68 10.71 -19.19
CA ALA A 120 -4.42 9.46 -19.32
C ALA A 120 -3.93 8.57 -20.50
N GLY A 121 -3.14 9.14 -21.41
CA GLY A 121 -2.65 8.45 -22.61
C GLY A 121 -3.71 8.31 -23.70
N TYR A 122 -4.68 9.23 -23.77
CA TYR A 122 -5.68 9.24 -24.82
C TYR A 122 -5.02 9.54 -26.18
N MET A 123 -5.31 8.69 -27.17
CA MET A 123 -4.98 8.93 -28.56
C MET A 123 -6.16 8.48 -29.42
N GLU A 124 -6.68 9.35 -30.28
CA GLU A 124 -7.86 9.05 -31.12
C GLU A 124 -7.67 7.78 -31.98
N LYS A 125 -6.47 7.59 -32.53
CA LYS A 125 -6.06 6.40 -33.28
C LYS A 125 -6.16 5.07 -32.51
N ASN A 126 -6.21 5.11 -31.18
CA ASN A 126 -6.37 3.92 -30.35
C ASN A 126 -7.82 3.46 -30.26
N PHE A 127 -8.77 4.28 -30.72
CA PHE A 127 -10.20 4.00 -30.65
C PHE A 127 -10.81 3.95 -32.06
N ALA A 128 -10.59 4.96 -32.90
CA ALA A 128 -11.22 5.05 -34.22
C ALA A 128 -10.97 3.78 -35.08
N GLY A 129 -12.06 3.17 -35.57
CA GLY A 129 -12.04 1.97 -36.41
C GLY A 129 -11.68 0.66 -35.69
N LYS A 130 -11.46 0.67 -34.37
CA LYS A 130 -11.10 -0.54 -33.60
C LYS A 130 -12.31 -1.15 -32.90
N PRO A 131 -12.28 -2.46 -32.59
CA PRO A 131 -13.31 -3.08 -31.77
C PRO A 131 -13.47 -2.36 -30.43
N VAL A 132 -14.71 -2.26 -29.95
CA VAL A 132 -15.01 -1.64 -28.66
C VAL A 132 -14.39 -2.47 -27.54
N ASN A 133 -13.43 -1.90 -26.82
CA ASN A 133 -12.86 -2.52 -25.63
C ASN A 133 -13.29 -1.73 -24.38
N LEU A 134 -14.29 -2.24 -23.66
CA LEU A 134 -14.80 -1.55 -22.47
C LEU A 134 -13.77 -1.50 -21.34
N SER A 135 -12.88 -2.49 -21.21
CA SER A 135 -11.80 -2.45 -20.23
C SER A 135 -10.80 -1.33 -20.51
N GLN A 136 -10.44 -1.12 -21.79
CA GLN A 136 -9.60 0.00 -22.19
C GLN A 136 -10.29 1.35 -21.92
N LEU A 137 -11.60 1.45 -22.18
CA LEU A 137 -12.38 2.65 -21.89
C LEU A 137 -12.45 2.95 -20.39
N GLN A 138 -12.72 1.92 -19.55
CA GLN A 138 -12.75 2.04 -18.09
C GLN A 138 -11.38 2.49 -17.55
N LEU A 139 -10.29 1.92 -18.06
CA LEU A 139 -8.94 2.35 -17.69
C LEU A 139 -8.67 3.81 -18.09
N LEU A 140 -9.12 4.24 -19.26
CA LEU A 140 -9.02 5.63 -19.68
C LEU A 140 -9.82 6.56 -18.75
N GLN A 141 -11.08 6.23 -18.47
CA GLN A 141 -11.94 6.96 -17.53
C GLN A 141 -11.28 7.10 -16.16
N GLN A 142 -10.76 5.99 -15.61
CA GLN A 142 -10.09 5.98 -14.32
C GLN A 142 -8.83 6.85 -14.33
N ARG A 143 -8.03 6.84 -15.40
CA ARG A 143 -6.83 7.68 -15.49
C ARG A 143 -7.15 9.17 -15.58
N VAL A 144 -8.20 9.54 -16.33
CA VAL A 144 -8.68 10.93 -16.37
C VAL A 144 -9.17 11.35 -14.99
N LEU A 145 -9.98 10.51 -14.33
CA LEU A 145 -10.48 10.77 -12.98
C LEU A 145 -9.32 10.94 -11.97
N ASN A 146 -8.38 10.00 -11.96
CA ASN A 146 -7.20 10.05 -11.09
C ASN A 146 -6.37 11.32 -11.32
N HIS A 147 -6.25 11.79 -12.57
CA HIS A 147 -5.57 13.06 -12.86
C HIS A 147 -6.30 14.24 -12.20
N TYR A 148 -7.62 14.31 -12.31
CA TYR A 148 -8.39 15.38 -11.67
C TYR A 148 -8.32 15.32 -10.14
N GLU A 149 -8.47 14.13 -9.55
CA GLU A 149 -8.32 13.95 -8.09
C GLU A 149 -6.91 14.29 -7.59
N LYS A 150 -5.88 14.03 -8.40
CA LYS A 150 -4.48 14.40 -8.11
C LYS A 150 -4.22 15.91 -8.24
N THR A 151 -5.01 16.61 -9.04
CA THR A 151 -4.84 18.04 -9.36
C THR A 151 -5.82 18.96 -8.62
N GLY A 152 -6.55 18.42 -7.64
CA GLY A 152 -7.37 19.23 -6.72
C GLY A 152 -8.87 19.11 -6.89
N TYR A 153 -9.35 18.16 -7.68
CA TYR A 153 -10.76 17.99 -8.00
C TYR A 153 -11.29 16.66 -7.43
N PRO A 154 -11.58 16.57 -6.12
CA PRO A 154 -12.01 15.33 -5.46
C PRO A 154 -13.39 14.84 -5.86
N PHE A 155 -14.24 15.72 -6.41
CA PHE A 155 -15.58 15.41 -6.87
C PHE A 155 -15.69 15.37 -8.39
N ALA A 156 -14.57 15.18 -9.08
CA ALA A 156 -14.59 15.03 -10.52
C ALA A 156 -15.38 13.78 -10.92
N THR A 157 -16.10 13.85 -12.02
CA THR A 157 -16.79 12.72 -12.63
C THR A 157 -16.33 12.56 -14.07
N VAL A 158 -16.22 11.31 -14.53
CA VAL A 158 -15.90 10.98 -15.92
C VAL A 158 -16.87 9.91 -16.36
N TYR A 159 -17.59 10.17 -17.45
CA TYR A 159 -18.66 9.29 -17.91
C TYR A 159 -18.75 9.30 -19.44
N LEU A 160 -19.42 8.28 -19.99
CA LEU A 160 -19.72 8.20 -21.41
C LEU A 160 -21.11 8.77 -21.66
N ASP A 161 -21.23 9.62 -22.66
CA ASP A 161 -22.48 10.28 -23.05
C ASP A 161 -22.67 10.19 -24.57
N SER A 162 -23.88 10.52 -25.04
CA SER A 162 -24.24 10.59 -26.47
C SER A 162 -23.90 9.29 -27.21
N ILE A 163 -24.20 8.14 -26.59
CA ILE A 163 -23.94 6.82 -27.15
C ILE A 163 -24.94 6.56 -28.27
N GLN A 164 -24.43 6.29 -29.47
CA GLN A 164 -25.22 5.90 -30.64
C GLN A 164 -24.72 4.54 -31.12
N LEU A 165 -25.66 3.63 -31.35
CA LEU A 165 -25.41 2.29 -31.87
C LEU A 165 -26.12 2.17 -33.20
N GLU A 166 -25.35 1.94 -34.26
CA GLU A 166 -25.85 1.70 -35.61
C GLU A 166 -25.23 0.40 -36.12
N GLU A 167 -26.05 -0.65 -36.31
CA GLU A 167 -25.59 -1.97 -36.75
C GLU A 167 -24.46 -2.53 -35.87
N ASP A 168 -23.23 -2.59 -36.38
CA ASP A 168 -22.00 -3.06 -35.72
C ASP A 168 -21.06 -1.90 -35.32
N LYS A 169 -21.57 -0.67 -35.34
CA LYS A 169 -20.81 0.57 -35.09
C LYS A 169 -21.29 1.28 -33.84
N MET A 170 -20.34 1.85 -33.12
CA MET A 170 -20.57 2.64 -31.91
C MET A 170 -19.93 4.02 -32.06
N LEU A 171 -20.71 5.06 -31.77
CA LEU A 171 -20.24 6.43 -31.55
C LEU A 171 -20.53 6.80 -30.10
N ALA A 172 -19.59 7.47 -29.43
CA ALA A 172 -19.84 8.00 -28.10
C ALA A 172 -18.93 9.20 -27.80
N THR A 173 -19.31 9.98 -26.79
CA THR A 173 -18.52 11.09 -26.28
C THR A 173 -18.10 10.82 -24.84
N LEU A 174 -16.80 10.79 -24.59
CA LEU A 174 -16.26 10.78 -23.24
C LEU A 174 -16.33 12.21 -22.67
N LYS A 175 -17.09 12.37 -21.58
CA LYS A 175 -17.23 13.64 -20.86
C LYS A 175 -16.59 13.58 -19.49
N ALA A 176 -16.08 14.73 -19.03
CA ALA A 176 -15.70 14.90 -17.64
C ALA A 176 -16.24 16.21 -17.08
N GLU A 177 -16.62 16.17 -15.81
CA GLU A 177 -16.99 17.34 -15.02
C GLU A 177 -16.04 17.39 -13.82
N ARG A 178 -15.10 18.34 -13.83
CA ARG A 178 -14.09 18.44 -12.77
C ARG A 178 -14.65 18.97 -11.44
N GLY A 179 -15.76 19.69 -11.46
CA GLY A 179 -16.31 20.34 -10.26
C GLY A 179 -15.41 21.47 -9.72
N VAL A 180 -15.44 21.66 -8.40
CA VAL A 180 -14.74 22.76 -7.70
C VAL A 180 -13.33 22.33 -7.28
N LEU A 181 -12.38 23.26 -7.34
CA LEU A 181 -11.01 23.05 -6.86
C LEU A 181 -10.96 23.12 -5.32
N TYR A 182 -10.40 22.09 -4.70
CA TYR A 182 -10.23 21.98 -3.26
C TYR A 182 -8.79 22.25 -2.83
N HIS A 183 -8.64 22.90 -1.67
CA HIS A 183 -7.38 23.07 -0.96
C HIS A 183 -7.42 22.33 0.38
N ILE A 184 -6.26 21.92 0.87
CA ILE A 184 -6.08 21.44 2.24
C ILE A 184 -5.91 22.67 3.14
N ASP A 185 -6.96 23.08 3.85
CA ASP A 185 -6.94 24.24 4.73
C ASP A 185 -5.99 24.03 5.91
N SER A 186 -6.08 22.86 6.54
CA SER A 186 -5.27 22.51 7.69
C SER A 186 -5.12 21.01 7.91
N ILE A 187 -4.05 20.66 8.61
CA ILE A 187 -3.85 19.33 9.19
C ILE A 187 -4.28 19.37 10.66
N ARG A 188 -5.19 18.50 11.04
CA ARG A 188 -5.70 18.31 12.39
C ARG A 188 -5.19 17.00 12.96
N LEU A 189 -4.39 17.07 14.01
CA LEU A 189 -3.93 15.91 14.77
C LEU A 189 -4.91 15.64 15.92
N ILE A 190 -5.46 14.43 15.96
CA ILE A 190 -6.45 13.98 16.93
C ILE A 190 -5.84 12.84 17.75
N GLY A 191 -5.85 13.00 19.07
CA GLY A 191 -5.26 12.07 20.03
C GLY A 191 -4.39 12.79 21.07
N ASN A 192 -3.74 12.02 21.93
CA ASN A 192 -2.94 12.50 23.06
C ASN A 192 -1.43 12.59 22.73
N VAL A 193 -1.08 12.94 21.50
CA VAL A 193 0.31 13.13 21.07
C VAL A 193 0.56 14.57 20.65
N LYS A 194 1.74 15.09 21.02
CA LYS A 194 2.17 16.44 20.67
C LYS A 194 3.14 16.38 19.50
N LEU A 195 2.74 16.99 18.38
CA LEU A 195 3.59 17.19 17.22
C LEU A 195 3.48 18.63 16.71
N ASN A 196 4.59 19.15 16.24
CA ASN A 196 4.64 20.45 15.61
C ASN A 196 3.90 20.39 14.26
N LYS A 197 3.00 21.33 14.02
CA LYS A 197 2.26 21.44 12.75
C LYS A 197 3.19 21.62 11.55
N ASN A 198 4.32 22.31 11.71
CA ASN A 198 5.30 22.49 10.64
C ASN A 198 6.05 21.20 10.36
N PHE A 199 6.32 20.39 11.39
CA PHE A 199 6.87 19.05 11.22
C PHE A 199 5.91 18.19 10.41
N LEU A 200 4.62 18.13 10.77
CA LEU A 200 3.62 17.34 10.03
C LEU A 200 3.49 17.79 8.57
N GLN A 201 3.38 19.09 8.32
CA GLN A 201 3.26 19.61 6.95
C GLN A 201 4.47 19.24 6.09
N ARG A 202 5.68 19.32 6.66
CA ARG A 202 6.92 18.96 5.96
C ARG A 202 7.02 17.45 5.78
N TYR A 203 6.79 16.71 6.85
CA TYR A 203 6.90 15.26 6.88
C TYR A 203 5.91 14.60 5.93
N LEU A 204 4.69 15.14 5.76
CA LEU A 204 3.70 14.60 4.83
C LEU A 204 3.82 15.19 3.42
N ASP A 205 4.61 16.23 3.22
CA ASP A 205 4.64 17.05 2.00
C ASP A 205 3.26 17.63 1.63
N ILE A 206 2.49 18.02 2.65
CA ILE A 206 1.16 18.62 2.54
C ILE A 206 1.20 19.91 3.36
N LYS A 207 1.17 21.06 2.68
CA LYS A 207 1.15 22.37 3.34
C LYS A 207 -0.28 22.84 3.52
N ASN A 208 -0.53 23.62 4.56
CA ASN A 208 -1.79 24.34 4.66
C ASN A 208 -1.95 25.29 3.46
N GLY A 209 -3.14 25.35 2.88
CA GLY A 209 -3.44 26.03 1.64
C GLY A 209 -2.93 25.35 0.37
N SER A 210 -2.31 24.16 0.45
CA SER A 210 -1.91 23.43 -0.75
C SER A 210 -3.11 22.81 -1.47
N ILE A 211 -2.98 22.61 -2.78
CA ILE A 211 -4.03 21.98 -3.59
C ILE A 211 -4.26 20.54 -3.09
N TYR A 212 -5.52 20.12 -3.01
CA TYR A 212 -5.89 18.75 -2.69
C TYR A 212 -5.19 17.77 -3.65
N ASN A 213 -4.66 16.67 -3.12
CA ASN A 213 -3.99 15.66 -3.94
C ASN A 213 -4.25 14.28 -3.33
N LYS A 214 -5.13 13.50 -3.98
CA LYS A 214 -5.52 12.18 -3.51
C LYS A 214 -4.33 11.24 -3.27
N GLU A 215 -3.37 11.21 -4.20
CA GLU A 215 -2.19 10.35 -4.10
C GLU A 215 -1.34 10.68 -2.87
N LYS A 216 -1.16 11.98 -2.52
CA LYS A 216 -0.49 12.39 -1.28
C LYS A 216 -1.26 11.95 -0.04
N LEU A 217 -2.59 12.08 -0.08
CA LEU A 217 -3.46 11.73 1.05
C LEU A 217 -3.47 10.23 1.32
N GLU A 218 -3.48 9.40 0.28
CA GLU A 218 -3.38 7.94 0.40
C GLU A 218 -2.06 7.47 1.04
N GLN A 219 -0.98 8.27 0.96
CA GLN A 219 0.28 7.97 1.63
C GLN A 219 0.33 8.42 3.09
N VAL A 220 -0.62 9.21 3.60
CA VAL A 220 -0.54 9.81 4.94
C VAL A 220 -0.41 8.73 6.01
N ASP A 221 -1.30 7.74 6.02
CA ASP A 221 -1.29 6.69 7.05
C ASP A 221 0.01 5.88 7.03
N LYS A 222 0.48 5.54 5.82
CA LYS A 222 1.76 4.83 5.66
C LYS A 222 2.92 5.64 6.27
N ARG A 223 2.99 6.93 5.98
CA ARG A 223 4.04 7.81 6.54
C ARG A 223 3.90 7.95 8.05
N ILE A 224 2.69 8.14 8.58
CA ILE A 224 2.49 8.23 10.03
C ILE A 224 2.95 6.95 10.75
N LEU A 225 2.75 5.77 10.14
CA LEU A 225 3.21 4.49 10.68
C LEU A 225 4.74 4.29 10.63
N GLU A 226 5.46 5.02 9.79
CA GLU A 226 6.94 5.01 9.76
C GLU A 226 7.55 5.69 11.00
N LEU A 227 6.78 6.51 11.73
CA LEU A 227 7.26 7.18 12.95
C LEU A 227 7.25 6.21 14.14
N PRO A 228 8.42 5.83 14.70
CA PRO A 228 8.51 4.76 15.70
C PRO A 228 7.88 5.11 17.05
N PHE A 229 7.64 6.40 17.30
CA PHE A 229 7.04 6.95 18.52
C PHE A 229 5.52 7.16 18.40
N LEU A 230 4.90 6.76 17.30
CA LEU A 230 3.45 6.85 17.09
C LEU A 230 2.81 5.47 16.91
N SER A 231 1.52 5.42 17.20
CA SER A 231 0.60 4.38 16.76
C SER A 231 -0.64 5.04 16.16
N SER A 232 -1.14 4.50 15.05
CA SER A 232 -2.41 4.94 14.46
C SER A 232 -3.58 4.46 15.32
N LEU A 233 -4.53 5.35 15.60
CA LEU A 233 -5.78 5.02 16.29
C LEU A 233 -6.85 4.55 15.30
N GLN A 234 -6.87 5.13 14.11
CA GLN A 234 -7.70 4.77 12.97
C GLN A 234 -7.09 5.36 11.68
N ALA A 235 -7.63 4.97 10.53
CA ALA A 235 -7.24 5.54 9.24
C ALA A 235 -7.50 7.05 9.22
N SER A 236 -6.59 7.80 8.60
CA SER A 236 -6.74 9.25 8.41
C SER A 236 -7.87 9.51 7.42
N ASP A 237 -8.60 10.59 7.64
CA ASP A 237 -9.70 11.01 6.77
C ASP A 237 -9.56 12.47 6.35
N VAL A 238 -10.34 12.86 5.35
CA VAL A 238 -10.43 14.26 4.90
C VAL A 238 -11.85 14.74 5.07
N SER A 239 -12.03 15.70 5.97
CA SER A 239 -13.31 16.41 6.09
C SER A 239 -13.44 17.44 4.98
N MET A 240 -14.41 17.23 4.09
CA MET A 240 -14.71 18.13 2.98
C MET A 240 -15.62 19.28 3.47
N LEU A 241 -15.17 20.52 3.27
CA LEU A 241 -15.93 21.73 3.55
C LEU A 241 -16.44 22.34 2.24
N GLY A 242 -17.11 23.49 2.29
CA GLY A 242 -17.71 24.13 1.11
C GLY A 242 -16.71 24.40 -0.04
N SER A 243 -15.50 24.87 0.26
CA SER A 243 -14.45 25.15 -0.74
C SER A 243 -13.04 24.81 -0.24
N GLY A 244 -12.95 23.95 0.76
CA GLY A 244 -11.72 23.62 1.47
C GLY A 244 -11.84 22.27 2.15
N SER A 245 -10.74 21.79 2.73
CA SER A 245 -10.72 20.47 3.37
C SER A 245 -9.74 20.39 4.53
N ILE A 246 -10.04 19.54 5.50
CA ILE A 246 -9.21 19.35 6.69
C ILE A 246 -8.74 17.90 6.70
N LEU A 247 -7.42 17.69 6.72
CA LEU A 247 -6.82 16.38 6.89
C LEU A 247 -6.80 16.02 8.38
N ASN A 248 -7.57 15.00 8.77
CA ASN A 248 -7.63 14.50 10.14
C ASN A 248 -6.71 13.29 10.29
N ILE A 249 -5.75 13.40 11.20
CA ILE A 249 -4.78 12.34 11.52
C ILE A 249 -5.05 11.87 12.94
N TYR A 250 -5.30 10.57 13.11
CA TYR A 250 -5.62 9.98 14.40
C TYR A 250 -4.43 9.17 14.92
N ALA A 251 -3.72 9.73 15.90
CA ALA A 251 -2.49 9.13 16.42
C ALA A 251 -2.36 9.24 17.93
N ALA A 252 -1.77 8.21 18.53
CA ALA A 252 -1.42 8.13 19.94
C ALA A 252 0.09 7.91 20.11
N PRO A 253 0.69 8.33 21.24
CA PRO A 253 2.10 8.10 21.50
C PRO A 253 2.36 6.61 21.76
N LYS A 254 3.40 6.08 21.12
CA LYS A 254 3.92 4.74 21.33
C LYS A 254 5.15 4.80 22.23
N LYS A 255 5.20 3.92 23.23
CA LYS A 255 6.38 3.77 24.12
C LYS A 255 7.59 3.36 23.28
N SER A 256 8.42 4.35 22.98
CA SER A 256 9.58 4.24 22.08
C SER A 256 10.84 4.86 22.68
N SER A 257 10.69 5.62 23.77
CA SER A 257 11.80 6.14 24.55
C SER A 257 12.23 5.14 25.63
N GLN A 258 13.53 5.03 25.87
CA GLN A 258 14.14 4.19 26.90
C GLN A 258 14.89 5.05 27.91
N VAL A 259 14.73 4.71 29.19
CA VAL A 259 15.34 5.42 30.31
C VAL A 259 15.77 4.35 31.32
N ASN A 260 17.04 3.92 31.24
CA ASN A 260 17.60 2.89 32.09
C ASN A 260 18.77 3.46 32.88
N PHE A 261 18.80 3.19 34.19
CA PHE A 261 19.90 3.53 35.07
C PHE A 261 20.25 2.32 35.92
N LEU A 262 21.54 1.97 35.97
CA LEU A 262 22.08 0.89 36.78
C LEU A 262 23.29 1.43 37.53
N VAL A 263 23.34 1.18 38.84
CA VAL A 263 24.49 1.48 39.68
C VAL A 263 24.94 0.17 40.30
N GLY A 264 26.23 -0.14 40.16
CA GLY A 264 26.84 -1.33 40.73
C GLY A 264 27.90 -0.97 41.76
N PHE A 265 28.12 -1.89 42.70
CA PHE A 265 29.17 -1.80 43.69
C PHE A 265 30.04 -3.04 43.58
N LEU A 266 31.33 -2.86 43.31
CA LEU A 266 32.31 -3.93 43.22
C LEU A 266 33.28 -3.85 44.40
N PRO A 267 33.53 -4.96 45.11
CA PRO A 267 34.66 -5.02 46.03
C PRO A 267 35.95 -4.87 45.23
N ALA A 268 36.85 -3.99 45.66
CA ALA A 268 38.12 -3.82 45.00
C ALA A 268 38.95 -5.12 45.07
N SER A 269 39.53 -5.51 43.94
CA SER A 269 40.48 -6.60 43.84
C SER A 269 41.91 -6.04 44.04
N GLY A 270 42.62 -6.49 45.09
CA GLY A 270 43.98 -6.04 45.45
C GLY A 270 44.08 -5.31 46.81
N ASP A 271 45.24 -4.70 47.11
CA ASP A 271 45.55 -4.05 48.42
C ASP A 271 44.69 -2.82 48.76
N SER A 272 43.85 -2.33 47.84
CA SER A 272 42.98 -1.18 48.08
C SER A 272 41.64 -1.63 48.67
N LYS A 273 41.35 -1.29 49.92
CA LYS A 273 40.04 -1.54 50.59
C LYS A 273 38.88 -0.62 50.13
N LYS A 274 39.02 0.11 49.01
CA LYS A 274 38.02 1.09 48.58
C LYS A 274 36.96 0.43 47.69
N LEU A 275 35.70 0.53 48.10
CA LEU A 275 34.54 0.13 47.30
C LEU A 275 34.58 0.83 45.93
N GLN A 276 34.42 0.07 44.84
CA GLN A 276 34.35 0.62 43.49
C GLN A 276 32.89 0.78 43.09
N VAL A 277 32.52 1.95 42.59
CA VAL A 277 31.18 2.22 42.07
C VAL A 277 31.23 2.13 40.54
N THR A 278 30.33 1.33 39.97
CA THR A 278 30.09 1.24 38.54
C THR A 278 28.74 1.84 38.18
N GLY A 279 28.59 2.26 36.94
CA GLY A 279 27.34 2.86 36.48
C GLY A 279 27.09 2.58 35.00
N ASP A 280 25.82 2.44 34.66
CA ASP A 280 25.32 2.37 33.29
C ASP A 280 24.05 3.23 33.20
N VAL A 281 24.07 4.18 32.28
CA VAL A 281 22.97 5.11 32.01
C VAL A 281 22.70 5.05 30.53
N ASN A 282 21.49 4.64 30.17
CA ASN A 282 21.02 4.61 28.79
C ASN A 282 19.71 5.41 28.67
N LEU A 283 19.81 6.57 28.03
CA LEU A 283 18.70 7.41 27.64
C LEU A 283 18.60 7.39 26.12
N ASP A 284 17.49 6.93 25.60
CA ASP A 284 17.12 7.02 24.18
C ASP A 284 15.74 7.68 24.13
N LEU A 285 15.71 9.00 23.96
CA LEU A 285 14.49 9.80 24.03
C LEU A 285 14.05 10.19 22.62
N LYS A 286 12.79 9.94 22.29
CA LYS A 286 12.22 10.18 20.95
C LYS A 286 11.06 11.15 21.05
N ASN A 287 11.07 12.19 20.20
CA ASN A 287 10.00 13.17 20.04
C ASN A 287 9.58 13.87 21.35
N LEU A 288 10.56 14.32 22.15
CA LEU A 288 10.34 15.09 23.38
C LEU A 288 9.84 16.54 23.11
N LEU A 289 10.33 17.17 22.05
CA LEU A 289 10.02 18.52 21.57
C LEU A 289 8.93 18.53 20.48
N GLY A 290 8.42 17.37 20.10
CA GLY A 290 7.34 17.24 19.11
C GLY A 290 7.78 17.45 17.65
N ALA A 291 9.08 17.38 17.35
CA ALA A 291 9.62 17.56 16.00
C ALA A 291 10.37 16.33 15.48
N ALA A 292 10.03 15.15 16.00
CA ALA A 292 10.64 13.86 15.67
C ALA A 292 12.16 13.80 15.89
N GLU A 293 12.67 14.56 16.84
CA GLU A 293 14.07 14.48 17.28
C GLU A 293 14.36 13.24 18.13
N GLU A 294 15.61 12.79 18.11
CA GLU A 294 16.13 11.71 18.93
C GLU A 294 17.31 12.24 19.75
N ILE A 295 17.30 12.00 21.06
CA ILE A 295 18.36 12.34 21.99
C ILE A 295 18.87 11.04 22.60
N LEU A 296 20.11 10.71 22.31
CA LEU A 296 20.79 9.51 22.80
C LEU A 296 21.87 9.92 23.80
N VAL A 297 21.83 9.34 25.00
CA VAL A 297 22.89 9.47 26.00
C VAL A 297 23.15 8.08 26.58
N LYS A 298 24.28 7.49 26.23
CA LYS A 298 24.77 6.24 26.80
C LYS A 298 26.07 6.52 27.53
N TRP A 299 26.03 6.49 28.85
CA TRP A 299 27.22 6.58 29.68
C TRP A 299 27.40 5.28 30.44
N GLN A 300 28.60 4.74 30.43
CA GLN A 300 28.90 3.48 31.08
C GLN A 300 30.30 3.51 31.69
N GLN A 301 30.43 3.00 32.91
CA GLN A 301 31.70 2.83 33.59
C GLN A 301 31.67 1.51 34.38
N LEU A 302 32.01 0.41 33.71
CA LEU A 302 32.09 -0.93 34.31
C LEU A 302 33.43 -1.20 35.01
N GLN A 303 34.50 -0.54 34.58
CA GLN A 303 35.84 -0.66 35.17
C GLN A 303 36.32 0.72 35.65
N PRO A 304 37.14 0.78 36.71
CA PRO A 304 37.73 2.02 37.16
C PRO A 304 38.46 2.74 36.02
N LYS A 305 38.30 4.06 35.94
CA LYS A 305 38.99 4.93 34.97
C LYS A 305 38.71 4.60 33.49
N SER A 306 37.72 3.76 33.20
CA SER A 306 37.37 3.31 31.86
C SER A 306 35.95 3.73 31.41
N PRO A 307 35.64 5.04 31.38
CA PRO A 307 34.33 5.49 30.94
C PRO A 307 34.14 5.29 29.42
N ARG A 308 32.91 4.94 29.05
CA ARG A 308 32.39 5.00 27.71
C ARG A 308 31.23 5.99 27.68
N LEU A 309 31.24 6.93 26.74
CA LEU A 309 30.21 7.92 26.56
C LEU A 309 29.84 7.96 25.07
N ASN A 310 28.57 7.74 24.77
CA ASN A 310 28.01 7.93 23.44
C ASN A 310 26.86 8.94 23.56
N LEU A 311 27.00 10.07 22.89
CA LEU A 311 25.99 11.11 22.78
C LEU A 311 25.52 11.15 21.34
N GLY A 312 24.21 11.21 21.14
CA GLY A 312 23.60 11.35 19.84
C GLY A 312 22.49 12.39 19.89
N PHE A 313 22.42 13.20 18.85
CA PHE A 313 21.30 14.08 18.61
C PHE A 313 20.95 14.04 17.13
N SER A 314 19.69 13.79 16.81
CA SER A 314 19.20 13.86 15.45
C SER A 314 17.89 14.64 15.38
N LYS A 315 17.74 15.45 14.34
CA LYS A 315 16.49 16.15 14.06
C LYS A 315 16.25 16.21 12.55
N PRO A 316 15.12 15.67 12.04
CA PRO A 316 14.93 15.51 10.61
C PRO A 316 14.69 16.83 9.87
N TYR A 317 14.10 17.84 10.52
CA TYR A 317 13.83 19.13 9.88
C TYR A 317 14.19 20.29 10.81
N ILE A 318 15.04 21.19 10.32
CA ILE A 318 15.44 22.43 11.00
C ILE A 318 15.03 23.66 10.20
N PHE A 319 14.74 24.77 10.87
CA PHE A 319 14.40 26.07 10.26
C PHE A 319 13.32 26.02 9.17
N ASN A 320 12.32 25.14 9.33
CA ASN A 320 11.26 24.90 8.33
C ASN A 320 11.79 24.48 6.94
N SER A 321 13.03 23.98 6.89
CA SER A 321 13.73 23.57 5.67
C SER A 321 13.66 22.04 5.48
N PRO A 322 13.98 21.52 4.28
CA PRO A 322 14.15 20.09 4.04
C PRO A 322 15.46 19.53 4.61
N PHE A 323 16.26 20.34 5.31
CA PHE A 323 17.49 19.89 5.94
C PHE A 323 17.24 19.44 7.38
N GLY A 324 17.83 18.31 7.73
CA GLY A 324 17.98 17.80 9.08
C GLY A 324 19.43 17.88 9.54
N ILE A 325 19.64 17.69 10.84
CA ILE A 325 20.96 17.66 11.45
C ILE A 325 21.14 16.38 12.23
N ASN A 326 22.35 15.85 12.20
CA ASN A 326 22.77 14.77 13.07
C ASN A 326 24.09 15.14 13.75
N PHE A 327 24.23 14.68 14.98
CA PHE A 327 25.42 14.83 15.78
C PHE A 327 25.63 13.52 16.54
N LEU A 328 26.83 12.96 16.44
CA LEU A 328 27.25 11.76 17.15
C LEU A 328 28.60 12.03 17.79
N PHE A 329 28.73 11.69 19.06
CA PHE A 329 29.97 11.80 19.81
C PHE A 329 30.20 10.50 20.57
N ASP A 330 31.36 9.90 20.35
CA ASP A 330 31.80 8.68 21.02
C ASP A 330 33.13 8.95 21.73
N LEU A 331 33.15 8.66 23.03
CA LEU A 331 34.34 8.62 23.85
C LEU A 331 34.46 7.23 24.46
N PHE A 332 35.63 6.64 24.29
CA PHE A 332 35.99 5.40 24.95
C PHE A 332 37.39 5.53 25.55
N LYS A 333 37.49 5.31 26.86
CA LYS A 333 38.75 5.30 27.59
C LYS A 333 38.92 3.93 28.24
N LYS A 334 40.10 3.34 28.11
CA LYS A 334 40.43 2.04 28.72
C LYS A 334 41.40 2.17 29.90
N ASP A 335 42.32 3.11 29.83
CA ASP A 335 43.30 3.41 30.89
C ASP A 335 43.93 4.79 30.65
N SER A 336 45.09 5.09 31.26
CA SER A 336 45.82 6.34 31.02
C SER A 336 46.48 6.41 29.63
N ASN A 337 46.63 5.28 28.95
CA ASN A 337 47.41 5.15 27.72
C ASN A 337 46.52 5.02 26.48
N PHE A 338 45.23 4.70 26.66
CA PHE A 338 44.29 4.52 25.55
C PHE A 338 43.01 5.35 25.72
N LEU A 339 42.85 6.32 24.81
CA LEU A 339 41.70 7.20 24.68
C LEU A 339 41.30 7.30 23.21
N GLN A 340 40.05 7.00 22.91
CA GLN A 340 39.45 7.16 21.60
C GLN A 340 38.32 8.19 21.70
N ILE A 341 38.37 9.21 20.83
CA ILE A 341 37.36 10.25 20.72
C ILE A 341 36.97 10.37 19.25
N ASN A 342 35.69 10.21 18.95
CA ASN A 342 35.12 10.44 17.64
C ASN A 342 33.96 11.44 17.76
N ALA A 343 33.95 12.46 16.91
CA ALA A 343 32.85 13.40 16.81
C ALA A 343 32.45 13.55 15.35
N GLN A 344 31.17 13.38 15.06
CA GLN A 344 30.60 13.49 13.72
C GLN A 344 29.41 14.44 13.78
N ALA A 345 29.37 15.38 12.85
CA ALA A 345 28.23 16.25 12.63
C ALA A 345 27.90 16.24 11.14
N GLY A 346 26.62 16.22 10.81
CA GLY A 346 26.17 16.15 9.43
C GLY A 346 24.85 16.85 9.22
N VAL A 347 24.64 17.24 7.97
CA VAL A 347 23.38 17.80 7.48
C VAL A 347 22.78 16.78 6.54
N GLN A 348 21.54 16.38 6.80
CA GLN A 348 20.81 15.42 5.98
C GLN A 348 19.79 16.16 5.14
N PHE A 349 19.71 15.90 3.84
CA PHE A 349 18.66 16.44 2.98
C PHE A 349 17.53 15.43 2.84
N ASN A 350 16.37 15.74 3.39
CA ASN A 350 15.20 14.87 3.38
C ASN A 350 14.32 15.18 2.16
N LEU A 351 14.54 14.42 1.09
CA LEU A 351 13.70 14.43 -0.10
C LEU A 351 12.33 13.83 0.22
N SER A 352 11.28 14.58 -0.09
CA SER A 352 9.93 14.02 -0.13
C SER A 352 9.77 13.25 -1.43
N ALA A 353 9.36 11.98 -1.36
CA ALA A 353 9.29 11.03 -2.49
C ALA A 353 8.46 11.50 -3.69
N ASN A 354 7.65 12.57 -3.55
CA ASN A 354 6.78 13.11 -4.59
C ASN A 354 7.40 14.26 -5.41
N GLN A 355 8.67 14.60 -5.21
CA GLN A 355 9.38 15.51 -6.11
C GLN A 355 9.95 14.70 -7.27
N ASN A 356 9.12 14.46 -8.29
CA ASN A 356 9.63 14.04 -9.59
C ASN A 356 10.63 15.11 -10.07
N GLY A 357 11.89 14.72 -10.20
CA GLY A 357 12.89 15.52 -10.90
C GLY A 357 12.36 15.86 -12.28
N LYS A 358 12.36 17.16 -12.61
CA LYS A 358 12.11 17.62 -13.97
C LYS A 358 13.17 17.13 -14.92
#